data_AF-A0A540LE15-F1
#
_entry.id   AF-A0A540LE15-F1
#
_cell.length_a   1.000
_cell.length_b   1.000
_cell.length_c   1.000
_cell.angle_alpha   90.00
_cell.angle_beta   90.00
_cell.angle_gamma   90.00
#
_symmetry.space_group_name_H-M   'P 1'
#
loop_
_entity.id
_entity.type
_entity.pdbx_description
1 polymer ?
#
loop_
_entity_poly.entity_id
_entity_poly.type
_entity_poly.pdbx_seq_one_letter_code
_entity_poly.pdbx_strand_id
1 'polypeptide(L)'
;MNLNKMKVPKLPGARGIATLLTVGVVGSLGVYGLNNSLYNVDGGHRSIVFSRLVGVKDKVYPEGTHLIIPWFERPVIYDVRAKPYVVESKAGSRDLQMVLVGLRVLTRPVPDELPTVYRTLGENYVERVMPSIIHETLKAVVAQYNASQLITQREAVSREIRKILTERAANFNIALDDVSITNLTFGKEFLTAIEAKQVAAQEAERAKFVVEKAEQDKKSAVIRAEGEATSAKLIGQAIANNPAFITLRKIEAAREIAQVISDSKNMVYLNADELLLNIQGNVQ
;
A
#
# COMPACT_ATOMS: atom_id res chain seq x y z
N MET A 1 -26.22 -6.64 -100.21
CA MET A 1 -24.85 -6.71 -99.64
C MET A 1 -24.24 -5.33 -99.63
N ASN A 2 -23.92 -4.77 -98.47
CA ASN A 2 -22.68 -4.03 -98.19
C ASN A 2 -22.75 -3.37 -96.80
N LEU A 3 -22.53 -4.21 -95.78
CA LEU A 3 -22.07 -3.78 -94.47
C LEU A 3 -20.56 -3.56 -94.59
N ASN A 4 -20.12 -2.34 -94.88
CA ASN A 4 -18.71 -2.04 -94.72
C ASN A 4 -18.47 -0.57 -94.38
N LYS A 5 -18.38 -0.30 -93.07
CA LYS A 5 -17.60 0.79 -92.46
C LYS A 5 -17.64 0.64 -90.94
N MET A 6 -17.08 -0.47 -90.42
CA MET A 6 -16.60 -0.50 -89.04
C MET A 6 -15.15 -0.02 -89.03
N LYS A 7 -14.93 1.15 -88.42
CA LYS A 7 -13.62 1.76 -88.21
C LYS A 7 -12.98 1.01 -87.02
N VAL A 8 -12.18 0.00 -87.33
CA VAL A 8 -11.39 -0.71 -86.32
C VAL A 8 -10.36 0.24 -85.68
N PRO A 9 -10.28 0.34 -84.34
CA PRO A 9 -9.23 1.11 -83.69
C PRO A 9 -7.88 0.42 -83.99
N LYS A 10 -6.92 1.18 -84.52
CA LYS A 10 -5.57 0.69 -84.79
C LYS A 10 -4.93 0.27 -83.46
N LEU A 11 -4.60 -1.02 -83.31
CA LEU A 11 -3.72 -1.45 -82.22
C LEU A 11 -2.37 -0.76 -82.39
N PRO A 12 -1.79 -0.17 -81.32
CA PRO A 12 -0.46 0.41 -81.39
C PRO A 12 0.56 -0.70 -81.65
N GLY A 13 1.50 -0.49 -82.57
CA GLY A 13 2.53 -1.48 -82.93
C GLY A 13 3.38 -1.89 -81.72
N ALA A 14 4.16 -2.98 -81.86
CA ALA A 14 4.93 -3.62 -80.77
C ALA A 14 5.74 -2.65 -79.88
N ARG A 15 6.21 -1.51 -80.42
CA ARG A 15 6.85 -0.43 -79.64
C ARG A 15 5.88 0.29 -78.69
N GLY A 16 4.63 0.56 -79.07
CA GLY A 16 3.64 1.19 -78.20
C GLY A 16 3.16 0.29 -77.07
N ILE A 17 3.12 -1.03 -77.29
CA ILE A 17 2.85 -2.01 -76.23
C ILE A 17 4.02 -2.06 -75.24
N ALA A 18 5.27 -2.04 -75.73
CA ALA A 18 6.46 -1.98 -74.87
C ALA A 18 6.53 -0.68 -74.05
N THR A 19 6.17 0.48 -74.63
CA THR A 19 6.09 1.75 -73.90
C THR A 19 4.96 1.74 -72.86
N LEU A 20 3.79 1.17 -73.17
CA LEU A 20 2.69 1.06 -72.21
C LEU A 20 3.01 0.09 -71.06
N LEU A 21 3.71 -1.02 -71.32
CA LEU A 21 4.16 -1.95 -70.29
C LEU A 21 5.22 -1.31 -69.38
N THR A 22 6.20 -0.60 -69.94
CA THR A 22 7.23 0.09 -69.13
C THR A 22 6.63 1.22 -68.30
N VAL A 23 5.74 2.03 -68.86
CA VAL A 23 5.00 3.06 -68.09
C VAL A 23 4.08 2.43 -67.05
N GLY A 24 3.43 1.29 -67.36
CA GLY A 24 2.58 0.56 -66.42
C GLY A 24 3.36 -0.04 -65.24
N VAL A 25 4.55 -0.59 -65.49
CA VAL A 25 5.44 -1.13 -64.45
C VAL A 25 6.04 -0.02 -63.60
N VAL A 26 6.52 1.07 -64.20
CA VAL A 26 7.07 2.21 -63.46
C VAL A 26 5.97 2.93 -62.66
N GLY A 27 4.78 3.10 -63.24
CA GLY A 27 3.63 3.68 -62.56
C GLY A 27 3.14 2.81 -61.39
N SER A 28 3.06 1.50 -61.56
CA SER A 28 2.67 0.58 -60.47
C SER A 28 3.72 0.48 -59.37
N LEU A 29 5.02 0.45 -59.70
CA LEU A 29 6.11 0.54 -58.72
C LEU A 29 6.11 1.88 -57.98
N GLY A 30 5.82 2.98 -58.66
CA GLY A 30 5.71 4.31 -58.06
C GLY A 30 4.55 4.40 -57.07
N VAL A 31 3.35 3.95 -57.46
CA VAL A 31 2.16 3.94 -56.58
C VAL A 31 2.34 2.98 -55.41
N TYR A 32 2.91 1.79 -55.64
CA TYR A 32 3.22 0.84 -54.58
C TYR A 32 4.28 1.39 -53.61
N GLY A 33 5.30 2.07 -54.14
CA GLY A 33 6.32 2.75 -53.35
C GLY A 33 5.73 3.87 -52.48
N LEU A 34 4.87 4.71 -53.03
CA LEU A 34 4.21 5.80 -52.29
C LEU A 34 3.28 5.26 -51.19
N ASN A 35 2.48 4.24 -51.50
CA ASN A 35 1.54 3.66 -50.53
C ASN A 35 2.27 2.96 -49.38
N ASN A 36 3.38 2.27 -49.66
CA ASN A 36 4.19 1.59 -48.65
C ASN A 36 5.21 2.51 -47.95
N SER A 37 5.35 3.75 -48.43
CA SER A 37 6.27 4.76 -47.88
C SER A 37 5.66 5.52 -46.71
N LEU A 38 4.33 5.54 -46.59
CA LEU A 38 3.63 6.21 -45.50
C LEU A 38 3.45 5.23 -44.34
N TYR A 39 3.84 5.66 -43.14
CA TYR A 39 3.49 4.95 -41.91
C TYR A 39 2.97 5.93 -40.86
N ASN A 40 2.05 5.44 -40.03
CA ASN A 40 1.40 6.24 -39.01
C ASN A 40 1.90 5.80 -37.63
N VAL A 41 2.17 6.78 -36.77
CA VAL A 41 2.51 6.58 -35.36
C VAL A 41 1.35 7.08 -34.52
N ASP A 42 0.72 6.17 -33.78
CA ASP A 42 -0.39 6.48 -32.90
C ASP A 42 0.02 7.35 -31.71
N GLY A 43 -0.93 8.08 -31.14
CA GLY A 43 -0.71 8.91 -29.96
C GLY A 43 -0.17 8.10 -28.78
N GLY A 44 0.86 8.61 -28.10
CA GLY A 44 1.53 7.91 -27.01
C GLY A 44 2.50 6.80 -27.46
N HIS A 45 2.78 6.70 -28.76
CA HIS A 45 3.90 5.95 -29.29
C HIS A 45 4.96 6.88 -29.87
N ARG A 46 6.17 6.36 -30.01
CA ARG A 46 7.29 6.99 -30.70
C ARG A 46 7.93 5.95 -31.60
N SER A 47 8.36 6.35 -32.79
CA SER A 47 9.06 5.44 -33.69
C SER A 47 10.53 5.82 -33.84
N ILE A 48 11.35 4.79 -33.96
CA ILE A 48 12.72 4.90 -34.45
C ILE A 48 12.78 4.25 -35.83
N VAL A 49 13.68 4.73 -36.69
CA VAL A 49 13.82 4.19 -38.05
C VAL A 49 15.14 3.44 -38.15
N PHE A 50 15.05 2.15 -38.44
CA PHE A 50 16.19 1.31 -38.79
C PHE A 50 16.44 1.39 -40.30
N SER A 51 17.60 1.90 -40.71
CA SER A 51 18.07 1.88 -42.09
C SER A 51 19.00 0.70 -42.31
N ARG A 52 18.81 -0.07 -43.39
CA ARG A 52 19.69 -1.18 -43.77
C ARG A 52 21.11 -0.75 -44.16
N LEU A 53 21.32 0.52 -44.51
CA LEU A 53 22.60 1.06 -44.95
C LEU A 53 23.42 1.64 -43.79
N VAL A 54 22.78 2.41 -42.91
CA VAL A 54 23.44 3.21 -41.83
C VAL A 54 23.13 2.65 -40.44
N GLY A 55 22.18 1.71 -40.33
CA GLY A 55 21.68 1.19 -39.06
C GLY A 55 20.58 2.06 -38.45
N VAL A 56 20.47 2.03 -37.12
CA VAL A 56 19.45 2.79 -36.36
C VAL A 56 19.77 4.28 -36.42
N LYS A 57 18.81 5.10 -36.88
CA LYS A 57 18.94 6.56 -36.88
C LYS A 57 18.72 7.12 -35.46
N ASP A 58 19.44 8.19 -35.11
CA ASP A 58 19.29 8.88 -33.81
C ASP A 58 18.02 9.73 -33.71
N LYS A 59 17.34 9.99 -34.84
CA LYS A 59 16.13 10.79 -34.85
C LYS A 59 14.92 9.96 -34.39
N VAL A 60 14.30 10.41 -33.31
CA VAL A 60 13.01 9.89 -32.84
C VAL A 60 11.88 10.64 -33.52
N TYR A 61 10.92 9.89 -34.06
CA TYR A 61 9.76 10.46 -34.74
C TYR A 61 8.56 10.50 -33.77
N PRO A 62 7.92 11.67 -33.60
CA PRO A 62 6.74 11.83 -32.74
C PRO A 62 5.49 11.19 -33.38
N GLU A 63 4.35 11.27 -32.69
CA GLU A 63 3.05 10.89 -33.27
C GLU A 63 2.76 11.60 -34.60
N GLY A 64 2.08 10.92 -35.53
CA GLY A 64 1.75 11.44 -36.85
C GLY A 64 2.17 10.53 -38.01
N THR A 65 1.90 10.99 -39.23
CA THR A 65 2.25 10.28 -40.46
C THR A 65 3.65 10.70 -40.92
N HIS A 66 4.53 9.72 -41.08
CA HIS A 66 5.90 9.92 -41.50
C HIS A 66 6.20 9.13 -42.77
N LEU A 67 7.17 9.61 -43.54
CA LEU A 67 7.63 9.00 -44.79
C LEU A 67 8.89 8.16 -44.52
N ILE A 68 8.90 6.93 -45.02
CA ILE A 68 10.03 6.01 -45.04
C ILE A 68 10.30 5.55 -46.45
N ILE A 69 11.54 5.20 -46.75
CA ILE A 69 11.87 4.55 -48.02
C ILE A 69 11.59 3.04 -47.87
N PRO A 70 10.55 2.50 -48.54
CA PRO A 70 10.25 1.07 -48.48
C PRO A 70 11.49 0.26 -48.86
N TRP A 71 11.69 -0.90 -48.24
CA TRP A 71 12.85 -1.80 -48.41
C TRP A 71 14.13 -1.42 -47.65
N PHE A 72 14.49 -0.14 -47.62
CA PHE A 72 15.72 0.33 -46.95
C PHE A 72 15.48 0.70 -45.49
N GLU A 73 14.29 1.20 -45.17
CA GLU A 73 13.95 1.70 -43.85
C GLU A 73 12.82 0.87 -43.24
N ARG A 74 12.94 0.58 -41.95
CA ARG A 74 11.92 -0.10 -41.16
C ARG A 74 11.63 0.70 -39.89
N PRO A 75 10.40 1.14 -39.67
CA PRO A 75 10.01 1.80 -38.43
C PRO A 75 9.83 0.76 -37.33
N VAL A 76 10.40 1.02 -36.17
CA VAL A 76 10.15 0.25 -34.93
C VAL A 76 9.40 1.18 -34.00
N ILE A 77 8.19 0.77 -33.62
CA ILE A 77 7.27 1.58 -32.83
C ILE A 77 7.38 1.16 -31.37
N TYR A 78 7.67 2.12 -30.50
CA TYR A 78 7.72 1.97 -29.06
C TYR A 78 6.53 2.64 -28.40
N ASP A 79 5.96 1.96 -27.43
CA ASP A 79 4.99 2.55 -26.51
C ASP A 79 5.75 3.32 -25.41
N VAL A 80 5.51 4.63 -25.33
CA VAL A 80 6.16 5.51 -24.34
C VAL A 80 5.30 5.74 -23.10
N ARG A 81 4.15 5.05 -23.00
CA ARG A 81 3.26 5.12 -21.84
C ARG A 81 3.82 4.30 -20.68
N ALA A 82 3.45 4.69 -19.46
CA ALA A 82 3.78 3.97 -18.25
C ALA A 82 3.11 2.59 -18.25
N LYS A 83 3.91 1.53 -18.09
CA LYS A 83 3.43 0.15 -17.95
C LYS A 83 3.80 -0.41 -16.59
N PRO A 84 2.88 -1.14 -15.92
CA PRO A 84 3.20 -1.83 -14.69
C PRO A 84 4.07 -3.05 -14.97
N TYR A 85 5.12 -3.21 -14.18
CA TYR A 85 5.98 -4.37 -14.14
C TYR A 85 6.01 -4.90 -12.70
N VAL A 86 5.61 -6.15 -12.51
CA VAL A 86 5.53 -6.78 -11.18
C VAL A 86 6.56 -7.90 -11.12
N VAL A 87 7.37 -7.87 -10.06
CA VAL A 87 8.42 -8.86 -9.82
C VAL A 87 8.40 -9.26 -8.36
N GLU A 88 8.61 -10.55 -8.10
CA GLU A 88 8.79 -11.08 -6.76
C GLU A 88 10.23 -11.58 -6.60
N SER A 89 10.87 -11.20 -5.50
CA SER A 89 12.23 -11.60 -5.20
C SER A 89 12.37 -12.02 -3.74
N LYS A 90 13.10 -13.11 -3.53
CA LYS A 90 13.49 -13.57 -2.20
C LYS A 90 14.77 -12.85 -1.77
N ALA A 91 14.73 -12.17 -0.63
CA ALA A 91 15.85 -11.41 -0.06
C ALA A 91 16.05 -11.76 1.42
N GLY A 92 17.30 -11.69 1.88
CA GLY A 92 17.63 -11.81 3.29
C GLY A 92 17.60 -10.44 3.95
N SER A 93 16.94 -10.33 5.11
CA SER A 93 16.98 -9.14 5.95
C SER A 93 18.27 -9.07 6.78
N ARG A 94 18.49 -7.93 7.47
CA ARG A 94 19.66 -7.72 8.35
C ARG A 94 19.78 -8.76 9.47
N ASP A 95 18.64 -9.26 9.95
CA ASP A 95 18.52 -10.31 10.97
C ASP A 95 18.49 -11.74 10.38
N LEU A 96 18.98 -11.89 9.14
CA LEU A 96 19.12 -13.17 8.43
C LEU A 96 17.78 -13.91 8.22
N GLN A 97 16.65 -13.18 8.23
CA GLN A 97 15.35 -13.75 7.89
C GLN A 97 15.14 -13.69 6.38
N MET A 98 14.64 -14.79 5.82
CA MET A 98 14.29 -14.83 4.41
C MET A 98 12.89 -14.22 4.21
N VAL A 99 12.81 -13.18 3.40
CA VAL A 99 11.57 -12.46 3.08
C VAL A 99 11.31 -12.54 1.58
N LEU A 100 10.07 -12.85 1.21
CA LEU A 100 9.61 -12.72 -0.16
C LEU A 100 9.03 -11.32 -0.34
N VAL A 101 9.65 -10.52 -1.19
CA VAL A 101 9.25 -9.14 -1.47
C VAL A 101 8.70 -9.06 -2.88
N GLY A 102 7.43 -8.70 -2.99
CA GLY A 102 6.79 -8.35 -4.26
C GLY A 102 6.89 -6.86 -4.49
N LEU A 103 7.37 -6.45 -5.65
CA LEU A 103 7.51 -5.04 -6.06
C LEU A 103 6.74 -4.81 -7.36
N ARG A 104 5.94 -3.73 -7.39
CA ARG A 104 5.35 -3.18 -8.60
C ARG A 104 6.05 -1.88 -8.96
N VAL A 105 6.47 -1.78 -10.20
CA VAL A 105 7.16 -0.62 -10.76
C VAL A 105 6.39 -0.15 -11.99
N LEU A 106 6.12 1.15 -12.08
CA LEU A 106 5.62 1.78 -13.30
C LEU A 106 6.83 2.27 -14.10
N THR A 107 7.07 1.64 -15.24
CA THR A 107 8.22 1.94 -16.11
C THR A 107 7.75 2.56 -17.42
N ARG A 108 8.52 3.52 -17.94
CA ARG A 108 8.40 4.00 -19.32
C ARG A 108 9.79 4.28 -19.88
N PRO A 109 10.01 4.12 -21.19
CA PRO A 109 11.28 4.48 -21.80
C PRO A 109 11.36 6.01 -21.94
N VAL A 110 12.57 6.57 -21.88
CA VAL A 110 12.78 8.00 -22.16
C VAL A 110 12.62 8.22 -23.67
N PRO A 111 11.67 9.07 -24.13
CA PRO A 111 11.36 9.22 -25.55
C PRO A 111 12.56 9.64 -26.41
N ASP A 112 13.42 10.52 -25.89
CA ASP A 112 14.54 11.09 -26.65
C ASP A 112 15.69 10.08 -26.87
N GLU A 113 15.83 9.10 -25.96
CA GLU A 113 16.92 8.12 -25.95
C GLU A 113 16.52 6.74 -26.47
N LEU A 114 15.35 6.63 -27.12
CA LEU A 114 14.87 5.38 -27.72
C LEU A 114 15.87 4.72 -28.69
N PRO A 115 16.64 5.45 -29.54
CA PRO A 115 17.63 4.85 -30.40
C PRO A 115 18.73 4.13 -29.60
N THR A 116 19.16 4.74 -28.49
CA THR A 116 20.15 4.16 -27.57
C THR A 116 19.59 2.90 -26.91
N VAL A 117 18.35 2.96 -26.40
CA VAL A 117 17.66 1.81 -25.79
C VAL A 117 17.53 0.64 -26.77
N TYR A 118 17.16 0.89 -28.02
CA TYR A 118 17.05 -0.18 -29.03
C TYR A 118 18.41 -0.80 -29.35
N ARG A 119 19.49 0.00 -29.44
CA ARG A 119 20.85 -0.51 -29.71
C ARG A 119 21.38 -1.38 -28.59
N THR A 120 21.14 -1.00 -27.33
CA THR A 120 21.72 -1.70 -26.16
C THR A 120 20.83 -2.84 -25.67
N LEU A 121 19.52 -2.64 -25.61
CA LEU A 121 18.57 -3.56 -24.96
C LEU A 121 17.63 -4.24 -25.96
N GLY A 122 17.35 -3.61 -27.09
CA GLY A 122 16.40 -4.07 -28.10
C GLY A 122 14.95 -3.73 -27.75
N GLU A 123 14.01 -4.42 -28.39
CA GLU A 123 12.57 -4.20 -28.21
C GLU A 123 12.09 -4.61 -26.80
N ASN A 124 12.62 -5.72 -26.27
CA ASN A 124 12.28 -6.24 -24.92
C ASN A 124 13.17 -5.63 -23.82
N TYR A 125 13.28 -4.30 -23.79
CA TYR A 125 14.16 -3.61 -22.85
C TYR A 125 13.77 -3.82 -21.38
N VAL A 126 12.47 -3.89 -21.08
CA VAL A 126 11.95 -4.08 -19.71
C VAL A 126 12.35 -5.46 -19.17
N GLU A 127 12.01 -6.54 -19.87
CA GLU A 127 12.25 -7.91 -19.39
C GLU A 127 13.74 -8.27 -19.29
N ARG A 128 14.57 -7.67 -20.15
CA ARG A 128 16.00 -7.96 -20.17
C ARG A 128 16.75 -7.38 -18.97
N VAL A 129 16.35 -6.21 -18.49
CA VAL A 129 17.13 -5.44 -17.50
C VAL A 129 16.42 -5.29 -16.16
N MET A 130 15.10 -5.09 -16.16
CA MET A 130 14.37 -4.77 -14.94
C MET A 130 14.48 -5.86 -13.86
N PRO A 131 14.36 -7.18 -14.16
CA PRO A 131 14.54 -8.21 -13.14
C PRO A 131 15.88 -8.13 -12.42
N SER A 132 16.96 -7.91 -13.17
CA SER A 132 18.32 -7.86 -12.64
C SER A 132 18.50 -6.69 -11.68
N ILE A 133 18.12 -5.48 -12.10
CA ILE A 133 18.26 -4.28 -11.28
C ILE A 133 17.33 -4.34 -10.06
N ILE A 134 16.08 -4.81 -10.24
CA ILE A 134 15.12 -4.96 -9.15
C ILE A 134 15.64 -5.96 -8.11
N HIS A 135 16.07 -7.16 -8.55
CA HIS A 135 16.57 -8.18 -7.63
C HIS A 135 17.78 -7.71 -6.84
N GLU A 136 18.73 -7.03 -7.51
CA GLU A 136 19.91 -6.50 -6.85
C GLU A 136 19.57 -5.39 -5.85
N THR A 137 18.74 -4.42 -6.27
CA THR A 137 18.33 -3.30 -5.42
C THR A 137 17.53 -3.77 -4.21
N LEU A 138 16.58 -4.70 -4.42
CA LEU A 138 15.81 -5.30 -3.34
C LEU A 138 16.72 -6.02 -2.35
N LYS A 139 17.66 -6.84 -2.81
CA LYS A 139 18.61 -7.53 -1.91
C LYS A 139 19.49 -6.53 -1.15
N ALA A 140 19.97 -5.48 -1.79
CA ALA A 140 20.82 -4.47 -1.18
C ALA A 140 20.09 -3.63 -0.12
N VAL A 141 18.84 -3.23 -0.37
CA VAL A 141 18.05 -2.44 0.59
C VAL A 141 17.52 -3.31 1.71
N VAL A 142 16.94 -4.47 1.40
CA VAL A 142 16.34 -5.37 2.41
C VAL A 142 17.39 -5.85 3.42
N ALA A 143 18.63 -6.08 3.00
CA ALA A 143 19.74 -6.45 3.89
C ALA A 143 20.10 -5.37 4.93
N GLN A 144 19.71 -4.10 4.73
CA GLN A 144 19.99 -3.01 5.66
C GLN A 144 18.94 -2.89 6.77
N TYR A 145 17.74 -3.47 6.58
CA TYR A 145 16.62 -3.38 7.51
C TYR A 145 16.36 -4.72 8.21
N ASN A 146 15.90 -4.65 9.45
CA ASN A 146 15.38 -5.84 10.14
C ASN A 146 14.01 -6.23 9.58
N ALA A 147 13.65 -7.51 9.66
CA ALA A 147 12.35 -8.00 9.22
C ALA A 147 11.16 -7.24 9.84
N SER A 148 11.23 -6.88 11.12
CA SER A 148 10.20 -6.07 11.80
C SER A 148 10.08 -4.65 11.23
N GLN A 149 11.21 -4.04 10.83
CA GLN A 149 11.23 -2.69 10.25
C GLN A 149 10.63 -2.64 8.85
N LEU A 150 10.73 -3.73 8.07
CA LEU A 150 10.09 -3.83 6.77
C LEU A 150 8.56 -3.74 6.86
N ILE A 151 7.98 -4.18 7.98
CA ILE A 151 6.55 -4.07 8.27
C ILE A 151 6.23 -2.65 8.77
N THR A 152 6.93 -2.19 9.81
CA THR A 152 6.59 -0.92 10.49
C THR A 152 6.98 0.33 9.70
N GLN A 153 8.05 0.28 8.91
CA GLN A 153 8.63 1.42 8.19
C GLN A 153 8.60 1.20 6.66
N ARG A 154 7.57 0.51 6.16
CA ARG A 154 7.42 0.14 4.75
C ARG A 154 7.57 1.34 3.80
N GLU A 155 7.02 2.50 4.15
CA GLU A 155 7.11 3.71 3.33
C GLU A 155 8.55 4.22 3.20
N ALA A 156 9.32 4.22 4.29
CA ALA A 156 10.71 4.63 4.28
C ALA A 156 11.55 3.69 3.38
N VAL A 157 11.34 2.37 3.52
CA VAL A 157 11.99 1.36 2.68
C VAL A 157 11.60 1.53 1.21
N SER A 158 10.31 1.78 0.92
CA SER A 158 9.84 1.99 -0.45
C SER A 158 10.43 3.24 -1.11
N ARG A 159 10.66 4.31 -0.34
CA ARG A 159 11.34 5.52 -0.84
C ARG A 159 12.81 5.25 -1.15
N GLU A 160 13.50 4.50 -0.29
CA GLU A 160 14.91 4.15 -0.52
C GLU A 160 15.08 3.24 -1.74
N ILE A 161 14.22 2.23 -1.89
CA ILE A 161 14.17 1.38 -3.08
C ILE A 161 13.93 2.25 -4.33
N ARG A 162 12.96 3.17 -4.28
CA ARG A 162 12.66 4.06 -5.40
C ARG A 162 13.90 4.86 -5.80
N LYS A 163 14.57 5.50 -4.84
CA LYS A 163 15.76 6.32 -5.11
C LYS A 163 16.83 5.52 -5.86
N ILE A 164 17.26 4.40 -5.29
CA ILE A 164 18.33 3.57 -5.86
C ILE A 164 17.91 2.96 -7.21
N LEU A 165 16.66 2.52 -7.32
CA LEU A 165 16.15 1.92 -8.55
C LEU A 165 16.04 2.97 -9.67
N THR A 166 15.61 4.20 -9.37
CA THR A 166 15.56 5.30 -10.34
C THR A 166 16.95 5.68 -10.82
N GLU A 167 17.93 5.81 -9.92
CA GLU A 167 19.33 6.10 -10.30
C GLU A 167 19.90 5.01 -11.22
N ARG A 168 19.65 3.73 -10.91
CA ARG A 168 20.12 2.61 -11.73
C ARG A 168 19.39 2.49 -13.06
N ALA A 169 18.07 2.71 -13.09
CA ALA A 169 17.28 2.68 -14.31
C ALA A 169 17.62 3.83 -15.27
N ALA A 170 18.00 4.99 -14.74
CA ALA A 170 18.45 6.13 -15.53
C ALA A 170 19.67 5.81 -16.40
N ASN A 171 20.60 4.98 -15.91
CA ASN A 171 21.76 4.52 -16.69
C ASN A 171 21.38 3.71 -17.94
N PHE A 172 20.16 3.16 -17.97
CA PHE A 172 19.62 2.40 -19.11
C PHE A 172 18.57 3.20 -19.90
N ASN A 173 18.44 4.51 -19.64
CA ASN A 173 17.45 5.38 -20.27
C ASN A 173 15.99 4.93 -20.05
N ILE A 174 15.71 4.33 -18.89
CA ILE A 174 14.37 3.92 -18.46
C ILE A 174 13.94 4.84 -17.32
N ALA A 175 12.80 5.49 -17.47
CA ALA A 175 12.19 6.32 -16.43
C ALA A 175 11.22 5.48 -15.59
N LEU A 176 11.25 5.72 -14.27
CA LEU A 176 10.35 5.10 -13.31
C LEU A 176 9.42 6.16 -12.76
N ASP A 177 8.12 6.01 -12.98
CA ASP A 177 7.12 6.97 -12.49
C ASP A 177 6.71 6.65 -11.05
N ASP A 178 6.59 5.36 -10.71
CA ASP A 178 6.22 4.90 -9.38
C ASP A 178 6.87 3.56 -9.04
N VAL A 179 7.21 3.39 -7.77
CA VAL A 179 7.77 2.16 -7.21
C VAL A 179 7.07 1.91 -5.89
N SER A 180 6.39 0.77 -5.80
CA SER A 180 5.63 0.37 -4.62
C SER A 180 5.85 -1.11 -4.31
N ILE A 181 6.16 -1.41 -3.04
CA ILE A 181 6.11 -2.78 -2.54
C ILE A 181 4.64 -3.24 -2.60
N THR A 182 4.35 -4.39 -3.19
CA THR A 182 3.01 -4.99 -3.28
C THR A 182 2.76 -5.91 -2.10
N ASN A 183 3.63 -6.91 -1.92
CA ASN A 183 3.49 -7.95 -0.90
C ASN A 183 4.81 -8.16 -0.14
N LEU A 184 4.70 -8.51 1.14
CA LEU A 184 5.82 -8.88 2.02
C LEU A 184 5.42 -10.15 2.77
N THR A 185 6.01 -11.28 2.38
CA THR A 185 5.74 -12.56 3.03
C THR A 185 6.97 -13.01 3.82
N PHE A 186 6.78 -13.33 5.09
CA PHE A 186 7.79 -13.87 5.98
C PHE A 186 7.60 -15.38 6.15
N GLY A 187 8.65 -16.08 6.62
CA GLY A 187 8.52 -17.47 7.04
C GLY A 187 7.47 -17.64 8.14
N LYS A 188 6.76 -18.77 8.15
CA LYS A 188 5.67 -19.03 9.10
C LYS A 188 6.17 -19.00 10.54
N GLU A 189 7.37 -19.54 10.77
CA GLU A 189 8.04 -19.61 12.06
C GLU A 189 8.28 -18.22 12.66
N PHE A 190 8.67 -17.25 11.82
CA PHE A 190 8.89 -15.87 12.24
C PHE A 190 7.59 -15.17 12.63
N LEU A 191 6.52 -15.37 11.85
CA LEU A 191 5.20 -14.83 12.18
C LEU A 191 4.69 -15.38 13.51
N THR A 192 4.79 -16.69 13.72
CA THR A 192 4.42 -17.33 15.00
C THR A 192 5.25 -16.79 16.17
N ALA A 193 6.55 -16.54 15.96
CA ALA A 193 7.41 -15.96 17.00
C ALA A 193 7.04 -14.50 17.33
N ILE A 194 6.65 -13.69 16.33
CA ILE A 194 6.17 -12.31 16.55
C ILE A 194 4.84 -12.34 17.31
N GLU A 195 3.89 -13.17 16.89
CA GLU A 195 2.60 -13.31 17.55
C GLU A 195 2.77 -13.73 19.01
N ALA A 196 3.61 -14.74 19.28
CA ALA A 196 3.93 -15.16 20.63
C ALA A 196 4.57 -14.04 21.47
N LYS A 197 5.46 -13.24 20.86
CA LYS A 197 6.07 -12.08 21.53
C LYS A 197 5.05 -10.97 21.82
N GLN A 198 4.10 -10.72 20.91
CA GLN A 198 3.01 -9.77 21.14
C GLN A 198 2.10 -10.22 22.27
N VAL A 199 1.72 -11.50 22.30
CA VAL A 199 0.91 -12.08 23.37
C VAL A 199 1.64 -11.95 24.71
N ALA A 200 2.93 -12.34 24.78
CA ALA A 200 3.72 -12.21 26.00
C ALA A 200 3.87 -10.75 26.45
N ALA A 201 4.04 -9.80 25.54
CA ALA A 201 4.11 -8.38 25.86
C ALA A 201 2.77 -7.86 26.42
N GLN A 202 1.65 -8.25 25.81
CA GLN A 202 0.31 -7.90 26.26
C GLN A 202 -0.02 -8.53 27.63
N GLU A 203 0.39 -9.78 27.86
CA GLU A 203 0.25 -10.44 29.15
C GLU A 203 1.08 -9.75 30.24
N ALA A 204 2.32 -9.35 29.93
CA ALA A 204 3.16 -8.60 30.86
C ALA A 204 2.56 -7.22 31.20
N GLU A 205 2.01 -6.52 30.21
CA GLU A 205 1.30 -5.26 30.42
C GLU A 205 0.05 -5.45 31.28
N ARG A 206 -0.77 -6.47 30.98
CA ARG A 206 -1.93 -6.82 31.80
C ARG A 206 -1.55 -7.16 33.23
N ALA A 207 -0.47 -7.91 33.44
CA ALA A 207 0.02 -8.24 34.77
C ALA A 207 0.41 -6.99 35.55
N LYS A 208 1.08 -6.02 34.91
CA LYS A 208 1.38 -4.71 35.54
C LYS A 208 0.12 -3.97 35.95
N PHE A 209 -0.89 -3.92 35.08
CA PHE A 209 -2.18 -3.28 35.42
C PHE A 209 -2.90 -3.98 36.58
N VAL A 210 -2.83 -5.30 36.68
CA VAL A 210 -3.41 -6.04 37.81
C VAL A 210 -2.70 -5.71 39.12
N VAL A 211 -1.37 -5.64 39.10
CA VAL A 211 -0.58 -5.25 40.27
C VAL A 211 -0.88 -3.81 40.68
N GLU A 212 -0.90 -2.88 39.72
CA GLU A 212 -1.22 -1.48 39.99
C GLU A 212 -2.63 -1.32 40.55
N LYS A 213 -3.61 -2.03 39.99
CA LYS A 213 -4.98 -2.06 40.52
C LYS A 213 -5.01 -2.56 41.97
N ALA A 214 -4.30 -3.66 42.27
CA ALA A 214 -4.23 -4.20 43.62
C ALA A 214 -3.56 -3.22 44.61
N GLU A 215 -2.54 -2.48 44.18
CA GLU A 215 -1.92 -1.42 44.99
C GLU A 215 -2.88 -0.25 45.25
N GLN A 216 -3.63 0.18 44.24
CA GLN A 216 -4.63 1.24 44.38
C GLN A 216 -5.77 0.80 45.31
N ASP A 217 -6.25 -0.43 45.16
CA ASP A 217 -7.29 -1.01 46.02
C ASP A 217 -6.80 -1.10 47.48
N LYS A 218 -5.53 -1.50 47.70
CA LYS A 218 -4.91 -1.50 49.04
C LYS A 218 -4.83 -0.10 49.63
N LYS A 219 -4.35 0.88 48.86
CA LYS A 219 -4.25 2.28 49.32
C LYS A 219 -5.64 2.83 49.68
N SER A 220 -6.64 2.56 48.83
CA SER A 220 -8.04 2.94 49.07
C SER A 220 -8.58 2.31 50.36
N ALA A 221 -8.30 1.03 50.61
CA ALA A 221 -8.73 0.35 51.82
C ALA A 221 -8.07 0.93 53.09
N VAL A 222 -6.77 1.24 53.06
CA VAL A 222 -6.06 1.88 54.19
C VAL A 222 -6.62 3.27 54.45
N ILE A 223 -6.76 4.10 53.43
CA ILE A 223 -7.32 5.46 53.55
C ILE A 223 -8.75 5.39 54.11
N ARG A 224 -9.57 4.44 53.66
CA ARG A 224 -10.92 4.23 54.18
C ARG A 224 -10.91 3.83 55.65
N ALA A 225 -10.05 2.88 56.05
CA ALA A 225 -9.92 2.45 57.44
C ALA A 225 -9.41 3.57 58.35
N GLU A 226 -8.44 4.37 57.90
CA GLU A 226 -7.95 5.55 58.62
C GLU A 226 -9.03 6.63 58.75
N GLY A 227 -9.81 6.85 57.68
CA GLY A 227 -10.95 7.74 57.66
C GLY A 227 -12.05 7.29 58.65
N GLU A 228 -12.39 6.00 58.66
CA GLU A 228 -13.33 5.40 59.59
C GLU A 228 -12.83 5.49 61.04
N ALA A 229 -11.55 5.19 61.30
CA ALA A 229 -10.96 5.29 62.64
C ALA A 229 -10.90 6.73 63.15
N THR A 230 -10.57 7.69 62.28
CA THR A 230 -10.55 9.11 62.62
C THR A 230 -11.96 9.63 62.87
N SER A 231 -12.92 9.24 62.01
CA SER A 231 -14.34 9.55 62.18
C SER A 231 -14.88 8.99 63.51
N ALA A 232 -14.61 7.72 63.82
CA ALA A 232 -15.03 7.09 65.07
C ALA A 232 -14.43 7.77 66.30
N LYS A 233 -13.15 8.20 66.25
CA LYS A 233 -12.52 8.98 67.32
C LYS A 233 -13.20 10.33 67.53
N LEU A 234 -13.48 11.06 66.45
CA LEU A 234 -14.15 12.36 66.52
C LEU A 234 -15.59 12.24 67.02
N ILE A 235 -16.33 11.23 66.55
CA ILE A 235 -17.68 10.90 67.03
C ILE A 235 -17.63 10.52 68.51
N GLY A 236 -16.68 9.68 68.93
CA GLY A 236 -16.49 9.29 70.32
C GLY A 236 -16.19 10.49 71.23
N GLN A 237 -15.37 11.44 70.78
CA GLN A 237 -15.12 12.69 71.49
C GLN A 237 -16.38 13.57 71.55
N ALA A 238 -17.13 13.69 70.46
CA ALA A 238 -18.39 14.44 70.44
C ALA A 238 -19.44 13.85 71.39
N ILE A 239 -19.52 12.52 71.48
CA ILE A 239 -20.37 11.79 72.44
C ILE A 239 -19.95 12.06 73.88
N ALA A 240 -18.65 11.98 74.17
CA ALA A 240 -18.12 12.22 75.50
C ALA A 240 -18.38 13.67 75.97
N ASN A 241 -18.33 14.63 75.05
CA ASN A 241 -18.59 16.04 75.34
C ASN A 241 -20.08 16.38 75.49
N ASN A 242 -20.98 15.65 74.82
CA ASN A 242 -22.41 15.94 74.85
C ASN A 242 -23.28 14.65 74.90
N PRO A 243 -23.83 14.27 76.06
CA PRO A 243 -24.68 13.08 76.19
C PRO A 243 -25.99 13.16 75.38
N ALA A 244 -26.48 14.37 75.04
CA ALA A 244 -27.65 14.55 74.19
C ALA A 244 -27.39 14.15 72.72
N PHE A 245 -26.14 13.99 72.30
CA PHE A 245 -25.81 13.54 70.95
C PHE A 245 -26.18 12.07 70.73
N ILE A 246 -26.03 11.21 71.75
CA ILE A 246 -26.42 9.80 71.68
C ILE A 246 -27.93 9.65 71.55
N THR A 247 -28.69 10.44 72.31
CA THR A 247 -30.16 10.39 72.24
C THR A 247 -30.66 10.86 70.88
N LEU A 248 -30.08 11.92 70.32
CA LEU A 248 -30.39 12.37 68.96
C LEU A 248 -30.07 11.29 67.92
N ARG A 249 -28.90 10.63 68.00
CA ARG A 249 -28.51 9.55 67.09
C ARG A 249 -29.41 8.31 67.21
N LYS A 250 -29.86 7.97 68.42
CA LYS A 250 -30.86 6.89 68.62
C LYS A 250 -32.18 7.21 67.95
N ILE A 251 -32.67 8.46 68.04
CA ILE A 251 -33.91 8.90 67.38
C ILE A 251 -33.74 8.88 65.85
N GLU A 252 -32.60 9.34 65.33
CA GLU A 252 -32.31 9.28 63.89
C GLU A 252 -32.26 7.84 63.36
N ALA A 253 -31.55 6.93 64.05
CA ALA A 253 -31.48 5.52 63.69
C ALA A 253 -32.87 4.86 63.74
N ALA A 254 -33.67 5.15 64.77
CA ALA A 254 -35.04 4.67 64.87
C ALA A 254 -35.91 5.14 63.70
N ARG A 255 -35.78 6.42 63.29
CA ARG A 255 -36.49 6.98 62.13
C ARG A 255 -36.05 6.30 60.83
N GLU A 256 -34.77 6.04 60.65
CA GLU A 256 -34.23 5.38 59.45
C GLU A 256 -34.69 3.93 59.36
N ILE A 257 -34.63 3.18 60.46
CA ILE A 257 -35.16 1.80 60.53
C ILE A 257 -36.66 1.78 60.21
N ALA A 258 -37.43 2.71 60.79
CA ALA A 258 -38.88 2.81 60.50
C ALA A 258 -39.14 3.10 59.01
N GLN A 259 -38.33 3.95 58.37
CA GLN A 259 -38.43 4.26 56.95
C GLN A 259 -38.13 3.02 56.08
N VAL A 260 -37.02 2.30 56.36
CA VAL A 260 -36.64 1.08 55.62
C VAL A 260 -37.71 -0.01 55.74
N ILE A 261 -38.32 -0.16 56.93
CA ILE A 261 -39.41 -1.13 57.15
C ILE A 261 -40.65 -0.73 56.35
N SER A 262 -41.02 0.55 56.36
CA SER A 262 -42.15 1.09 55.59
C SER A 262 -41.98 0.89 54.08
N ASP A 263 -40.75 1.00 53.57
CA ASP A 263 -40.44 0.88 52.15
C ASP A 263 -40.23 -0.58 51.70
N SER A 264 -40.00 -1.51 52.64
CA SER A 264 -39.80 -2.92 52.34
C SER A 264 -41.10 -3.63 51.91
N LYS A 265 -41.07 -4.36 50.79
CA LYS A 265 -42.24 -5.08 50.25
C LYS A 265 -42.65 -6.32 51.05
N ASN A 266 -41.80 -6.78 51.96
CA ASN A 266 -42.03 -8.00 52.75
C ASN A 266 -42.27 -7.59 54.21
N MET A 267 -43.47 -7.79 54.73
CA MET A 267 -43.79 -7.46 56.13
C MET A 267 -43.07 -8.42 57.07
N VAL A 268 -41.96 -7.96 57.64
CA VAL A 268 -41.27 -8.65 58.73
C VAL A 268 -41.74 -8.04 60.05
N TYR A 269 -42.49 -8.80 60.85
CA TYR A 269 -42.82 -8.42 62.22
C TYR A 269 -41.61 -8.67 63.11
N LEU A 270 -40.90 -7.61 63.47
CA LEU A 270 -39.79 -7.65 64.42
C LEU A 270 -40.23 -6.99 65.73
N ASN A 271 -39.73 -7.51 66.85
CA ASN A 271 -40.09 -6.98 68.15
C ASN A 271 -39.42 -5.61 68.37
N ALA A 272 -40.17 -4.63 68.90
CA ALA A 272 -39.68 -3.26 69.04
C ALA A 272 -38.48 -3.14 70.00
N ASP A 273 -38.38 -4.05 70.97
CA ASP A 273 -37.25 -4.14 71.89
C ASP A 273 -35.98 -4.69 71.20
N GLU A 274 -36.11 -5.61 70.24
CA GLU A 274 -34.97 -6.13 69.46
C GLU A 274 -34.41 -5.08 68.48
N LEU A 275 -35.26 -4.17 68.00
CA LEU A 275 -34.87 -3.07 67.11
C LEU A 275 -34.35 -1.83 67.86
N LEU A 276 -34.23 -1.88 69.18
CA LEU A 276 -33.81 -0.75 70.02
C LEU A 276 -34.67 0.52 69.80
N LEU A 277 -35.91 0.36 69.33
CA LEU A 277 -36.85 1.46 69.07
C LEU A 277 -37.47 2.00 70.38
N ASN A 278 -37.29 1.27 71.48
CA ASN A 278 -37.72 1.67 72.81
C ASN A 278 -36.79 2.75 73.39
N ILE A 279 -37.04 4.00 72.99
CA ILE A 279 -36.32 5.20 73.43
C ILE A 279 -36.53 5.55 74.92
N GLN A 280 -37.29 4.76 75.69
CA GLN A 280 -37.62 5.03 77.11
C GLN A 280 -36.77 4.25 78.15
N GLY A 281 -35.71 3.54 77.76
CA GLY A 281 -34.89 2.74 78.68
C GLY A 281 -33.78 3.49 79.44
N ASN A 282 -33.95 3.62 80.76
CA ASN A 282 -33.01 3.95 81.84
C ASN A 282 -32.14 5.23 81.71
N VAL A 283 -32.72 6.35 82.18
CA VAL A 283 -31.98 7.42 82.85
C VAL A 283 -32.05 7.13 84.35
N GLN A 284 -31.00 6.54 84.92
CA GLN A 284 -30.67 6.67 86.35
C GLN A 284 -29.34 7.40 86.45
#